data_AF-F8P2P9-F1
#
_entry.id   AF-F8P2P9-F1
#
_cell.length_a   1.000
_cell.length_b   1.000
_cell.length_c   1.000
_cell.angle_alpha   90.00
_cell.angle_beta   90.00
_cell.angle_gamma   90.00
#
_symmetry.space_group_name_H-M   'P 1'
#
loop_
_entity.id
_entity.type
_entity.pdbx_description
1 polymer ?
#
loop_
_entity_poly.entity_id
_entity_poly.type
_entity_poly.pdbx_seq_one_letter_code
_entity_poly.pdbx_strand_id
1 'polypeptide(L)'
;MHRALFIDEILQEIFDICSEDGKGGKVTLTYLARCCKTWKDPALDRLWKVLPSVAPLLSLATVIHVSHEIAPSAEVASESSDMVIFHSYAKRVKSITHRQRINTTSPSSRLILQTEDDIHLLPNLTSARISMSGWGEIQTRLSVSRHLRNLQLDLGFKSKASRQDSG
;
A
#
# COMPACT_ATOMS: atom_id res chain seq x y z
N MET A 1 22.28 2.54 23.53
CA MET A 1 20.99 1.84 23.32
C MET A 1 20.94 0.62 24.23
N HIS A 2 19.81 0.39 24.89
CA HIS A 2 19.64 -0.76 25.78
C HIS A 2 19.59 -2.07 24.98
N ARG A 3 20.21 -3.15 25.49
CA ARG A 3 20.30 -4.45 24.79
C ARG A 3 18.94 -5.04 24.39
N ALA A 4 17.91 -4.79 25.20
CA ALA A 4 16.55 -5.26 24.92
C ALA A 4 15.95 -4.69 23.60
N LEU A 5 16.42 -3.53 23.14
CA LEU A 5 15.94 -2.89 21.89
C LEU A 5 16.60 -3.46 20.63
N PHE A 6 17.39 -4.53 20.77
CA PHE A 6 17.91 -5.34 19.66
C PHE A 6 17.19 -6.68 19.52
N ILE A 7 16.20 -6.94 20.38
CA ILE A 7 15.38 -8.16 20.32
C ILE A 7 14.18 -7.83 19.42
N ASP A 8 14.06 -8.54 18.31
CA ASP A 8 13.05 -8.26 17.28
C ASP A 8 11.64 -8.41 17.83
N GLU A 9 11.40 -9.38 18.72
CA GLU A 9 10.12 -9.61 19.37
C GLU A 9 9.70 -8.41 20.23
N ILE A 10 10.65 -7.80 20.94
CA ILE A 10 10.39 -6.62 21.76
C ILE A 10 10.07 -5.41 20.88
N LEU A 11 10.79 -5.24 19.77
CA LEU A 11 10.50 -4.16 18.82
C LEU A 11 9.12 -4.34 18.17
N GLN A 12 8.78 -5.57 17.77
CA GLN A 12 7.46 -5.88 17.21
C GLN A 12 6.35 -5.58 18.21
N GLU A 13 6.51 -5.96 19.48
CA GLU A 13 5.52 -5.67 20.52
C GLU A 13 5.32 -4.16 20.73
N ILE A 14 6.42 -3.40 20.80
CA ILE A 14 6.36 -1.93 20.89
C ILE A 14 5.61 -1.34 19.68
N PHE A 15 5.90 -1.80 18.46
CA PHE A 15 5.26 -1.30 17.25
C PHE A 15 3.79 -1.71 17.14
N ASP A 16 3.43 -2.87 17.67
CA ASP A 16 2.05 -3.34 17.75
C ASP A 16 1.24 -2.44 18.69
N ILE A 17 1.77 -2.14 19.89
CA ILE A 17 1.17 -1.17 20.82
C ILE A 17 1.03 0.21 20.17
N CYS A 18 2.08 0.71 19.51
CA CYS A 18 2.00 1.99 18.81
C CYS A 18 0.92 1.98 17.71
N SER A 19 0.75 0.86 17.01
CA SER A 19 -0.22 0.75 15.90
C SER A 19 -1.68 0.75 16.35
N GLU A 20 -1.97 0.46 17.62
CA GLU A 20 -3.33 0.40 18.17
C GLU A 20 -3.91 1.78 18.47
N ASP A 21 -3.06 2.82 18.55
CA ASP A 21 -3.41 4.22 18.84
C ASP A 21 -4.12 4.95 17.66
N GLY A 22 -4.95 4.23 16.91
CA GLY A 22 -5.78 4.75 15.82
C GLY A 22 -5.00 5.56 14.78
N LYS A 23 -5.38 6.84 14.59
CA LYS A 23 -4.71 7.75 13.65
C LYS A 23 -3.31 8.18 14.15
N GLY A 24 -3.09 8.23 15.47
CA GLY A 24 -1.80 8.56 16.07
C GLY A 24 -0.75 7.48 15.81
N GLY A 25 -1.17 6.22 15.78
CA GLY A 25 -0.26 5.09 15.63
C GLY A 25 0.58 5.08 14.35
N LYS A 26 -0.02 5.45 13.20
CA LYS A 26 0.74 5.56 11.93
C LYS A 26 1.78 6.68 11.97
N VAL A 27 1.45 7.79 12.63
CA VAL A 27 2.37 8.93 12.80
C VAL A 27 3.54 8.49 13.67
N THR A 28 3.28 7.82 14.78
CA THR A 28 4.30 7.26 15.66
C THR A 28 5.23 6.30 14.91
N LEU A 29 4.69 5.32 14.17
CA LEU A 29 5.48 4.39 13.36
C LEU A 29 6.34 5.10 12.31
N THR A 30 5.85 6.21 11.75
CA THR A 30 6.61 7.03 10.80
C THR A 30 7.80 7.71 11.48
N TYR A 31 7.63 8.22 12.70
CA TYR A 31 8.75 8.76 13.48
C TYR A 31 9.75 7.68 13.88
N LEU A 32 9.27 6.51 14.30
CA LEU A 32 10.12 5.37 14.67
C LEU A 32 10.96 4.89 13.49
N ALA A 33 10.38 4.82 12.29
CA ALA A 33 11.10 4.48 11.06
C ALA A 33 12.23 5.47 10.71
N ARG A 34 12.14 6.72 11.17
CA ARG A 34 13.14 7.77 10.94
C ARG A 34 14.15 7.93 12.08
N CYS A 35 13.93 7.26 13.22
CA CYS A 35 14.72 7.45 14.43
C CYS A 35 16.15 6.89 14.27
N CYS A 36 16.29 5.64 13.85
CA CYS A 36 17.59 5.01 13.67
C CYS A 36 17.54 3.85 12.66
N LYS A 37 18.72 3.38 12.23
CA LYS A 37 18.84 2.28 11.25
C LYS A 37 18.20 0.98 11.75
N THR A 38 18.36 0.66 13.03
CA THR A 38 17.80 -0.56 13.65
C THR A 38 16.27 -0.57 13.63
N TRP A 39 15.63 0.59 13.82
CA TRP A 39 14.17 0.68 13.91
C TRP A 39 13.53 0.92 12.55
N LYS A 40 14.30 1.42 11.58
CA LYS A 40 13.81 1.78 10.24
C LYS A 40 13.00 0.66 9.60
N ASP A 41 13.63 -0.49 9.38
CA ASP A 41 12.98 -1.56 8.64
C ASP A 41 11.80 -2.21 9.39
N PRO A 42 11.92 -2.61 10.67
CA PRO A 42 10.79 -3.23 11.34
C PRO A 42 9.62 -2.25 11.61
N ALA A 43 9.89 -0.94 11.78
CA ALA A 43 8.81 0.06 11.87
C ALA A 43 8.12 0.26 10.52
N LEU A 44 8.86 0.29 9.41
CA LEU A 44 8.29 0.33 8.06
C LEU A 44 7.50 -0.94 7.74
N ASP A 45 7.96 -2.12 8.18
CA ASP A 45 7.22 -3.36 8.03
C ASP A 45 5.85 -3.26 8.72
N ARG A 46 5.81 -2.72 9.95
CA ARG A 46 4.53 -2.52 10.64
C ARG A 46 3.65 -1.47 9.96
N LEU A 47 4.23 -0.33 9.56
CA LEU A 47 3.50 0.78 8.95
C LEU A 47 2.81 0.37 7.63
N TRP A 48 3.48 -0.44 6.81
CA TRP A 48 3.00 -0.85 5.49
C TRP A 48 2.28 -2.21 5.49
N LYS A 49 2.28 -2.94 6.62
CA LYS A 49 1.62 -4.26 6.76
C LYS A 49 0.17 -4.27 6.30
N VAL A 50 -0.60 -3.26 6.69
CA VAL A 50 -2.04 -3.15 6.42
C VAL A 50 -2.34 -1.82 5.75
N LEU A 51 -2.77 -1.89 4.49
CA LEU A 51 -3.09 -0.71 3.69
C LEU A 51 -4.60 -0.56 3.46
N PRO A 52 -5.15 0.67 3.61
CA PRO A 52 -6.54 0.95 3.26
C PRO A 52 -6.76 1.10 1.74
N SER A 53 -5.69 1.16 0.95
CA SER A 53 -5.76 1.17 -0.52
C SER A 53 -4.34 1.00 -1.09
N VAL A 54 -4.22 0.74 -2.39
CA VAL A 54 -2.91 0.71 -3.09
C VAL A 54 -2.38 2.13 -3.30
N ALA A 55 -3.22 3.17 -3.17
CA ALA A 55 -2.87 4.57 -3.42
C ALA A 55 -1.56 5.04 -2.77
N PRO A 56 -1.28 4.79 -1.47
CA PRO A 56 0.00 5.18 -0.87
C PRO A 56 1.21 4.49 -1.54
N LEU A 57 1.10 3.24 -1.98
CA LEU A 57 2.18 2.59 -2.74
C LEU A 57 2.37 3.23 -4.11
N LEU A 58 1.27 3.50 -4.83
CA LEU A 58 1.34 4.16 -6.14
C LEU A 58 1.93 5.56 -6.03
N SER A 59 1.67 6.29 -4.94
CA SER A 59 2.23 7.62 -4.72
C SER A 59 3.75 7.63 -4.55
N LEU A 60 4.36 6.50 -4.15
CA LEU A 60 5.82 6.40 -4.08
C LEU A 60 6.45 6.54 -5.47
N ALA A 61 5.83 5.97 -6.49
CA ALA A 61 6.30 6.11 -7.86
C ALA A 61 6.08 7.52 -8.43
N THR A 62 5.01 8.21 -8.01
CA THR A 62 4.74 9.57 -8.49
C THR A 62 5.67 10.61 -7.85
N VAL A 63 6.01 10.45 -6.58
CA VAL A 63 6.90 11.39 -5.85
C VAL A 63 8.32 11.35 -6.42
N ILE A 64 8.78 10.20 -6.91
CA ILE A 64 10.13 10.10 -7.46
C ILE A 64 10.21 10.82 -8.81
N HIS A 65 9.21 10.68 -9.68
CA HIS A 65 9.10 11.46 -10.91
C HIS A 65 9.10 12.98 -10.67
N VAL A 66 8.29 13.49 -9.74
CA VAL A 66 8.22 14.93 -9.43
C VAL A 66 9.56 15.47 -8.90
N SER A 67 10.33 14.64 -8.20
CA SER A 67 11.66 15.03 -7.70
C SER A 67 12.72 15.10 -8.80
N HIS A 68 12.51 14.38 -9.91
CA HIS A 68 13.41 14.34 -11.07
C HIS A 68 13.06 15.38 -12.16
N GLU A 69 11.88 16.01 -12.11
CA GLU A 69 11.35 16.93 -13.12
C GLU A 69 11.82 18.40 -12.99
N ILE A 70 12.99 18.67 -12.40
CA ILE A 70 13.64 20.00 -12.49
C ILE A 70 14.42 20.16 -13.83
N ALA A 71 14.45 19.14 -14.70
CA ALA A 71 15.04 19.26 -16.04
C ALA A 71 14.10 18.73 -17.14
N PRO A 72 13.77 19.51 -18.19
CA PRO A 72 13.00 19.04 -19.31
C PRO A 72 13.97 18.43 -20.33
N SER A 73 14.24 17.13 -20.26
CA SER A 73 14.83 16.38 -21.35
C SER A 73 14.43 14.92 -21.26
N ALA A 74 13.80 14.46 -22.34
CA ALA A 74 13.30 13.12 -22.52
C ALA A 74 14.43 12.12 -22.65
N GLU A 75 14.69 11.30 -21.62
CA GLU A 75 15.43 10.04 -21.79
C GLU A 75 14.87 8.95 -20.86
N VAL A 76 14.69 7.76 -21.44
CA VAL A 76 14.04 6.53 -20.96
C VAL A 76 14.91 5.81 -19.91
N ALA A 77 15.39 6.54 -18.90
CA ALA A 77 16.42 6.06 -17.98
C ALA A 77 16.13 6.41 -16.51
N SER A 78 15.02 5.92 -15.95
CA SER A 78 14.88 5.73 -14.49
C SER A 78 13.74 4.81 -14.03
N GLU A 79 13.07 4.10 -14.94
CA GLU A 79 11.99 3.16 -14.58
C GLU A 79 12.45 2.06 -13.62
N SER A 80 13.75 1.71 -13.62
CA SER A 80 14.30 0.67 -12.74
C SER A 80 14.39 1.08 -11.26
N SER A 81 14.73 2.33 -10.96
CA SER A 81 14.92 2.79 -9.56
C SER A 81 13.59 2.92 -8.82
N ASP A 82 12.58 3.47 -9.50
CA ASP A 82 11.24 3.68 -8.95
C ASP A 82 10.55 2.35 -8.65
N MET A 83 10.73 1.38 -9.55
CA MET A 83 10.23 0.02 -9.37
C MET A 83 10.93 -0.71 -8.22
N VAL A 84 12.23 -0.49 -8.00
CA VAL A 84 12.95 -1.06 -6.84
C VAL A 84 12.39 -0.50 -5.54
N ILE A 85 12.17 0.81 -5.45
CA ILE A 85 11.59 1.44 -4.26
C ILE A 85 10.17 0.92 -4.06
N PHE A 86 9.32 0.98 -5.09
CA PHE A 86 7.96 0.46 -5.04
C PHE A 86 7.94 -0.98 -4.51
N HIS A 87 8.75 -1.87 -5.10
CA HIS A 87 8.81 -3.27 -4.71
C HIS A 87 9.31 -3.46 -3.27
N SER A 88 10.25 -2.64 -2.81
CA SER A 88 10.78 -2.67 -1.44
C SER A 88 9.74 -2.36 -0.36
N TYR A 89 8.71 -1.56 -0.70
CA TYR A 89 7.56 -1.29 0.16
C TYR A 89 6.43 -2.30 -0.07
N ALA A 90 6.20 -2.68 -1.32
CA ALA A 90 5.14 -3.59 -1.69
C ALA A 90 5.30 -4.98 -1.05
N LYS A 91 6.52 -5.48 -0.90
CA LYS A 91 6.80 -6.74 -0.18
C LYS A 91 6.37 -6.73 1.28
N ARG A 92 6.18 -5.56 1.88
CA ARG A 92 5.79 -5.41 3.31
C ARG A 92 4.28 -5.53 3.49
N VAL A 93 3.50 -5.34 2.42
CA VAL A 93 2.04 -5.36 2.46
C VAL A 93 1.54 -6.79 2.60
N LYS A 94 0.84 -7.08 3.70
CA LYS A 94 0.20 -8.38 3.98
C LYS A 94 -1.31 -8.32 3.84
N SER A 95 -1.92 -7.15 4.05
CA SER A 95 -3.37 -6.97 3.98
C SER A 95 -3.75 -5.68 3.28
N ILE A 96 -4.74 -5.74 2.39
CA ILE A 96 -5.30 -4.56 1.72
C ILE A 96 -6.82 -4.49 1.86
N THR A 97 -7.36 -3.30 2.12
CA THR A 97 -8.81 -3.06 2.23
C THR A 97 -9.26 -1.97 1.27
N HIS A 98 -9.46 -2.32 0.01
CA HIS A 98 -9.90 -1.41 -1.03
C HIS A 98 -11.42 -1.18 -1.02
N ARG A 99 -11.87 -0.08 -0.41
CA ARG A 99 -13.29 0.30 -0.31
C ARG A 99 -13.72 1.46 -1.24
N GLN A 100 -12.77 2.22 -1.77
CA GLN A 100 -13.02 3.43 -2.55
C GLN A 100 -12.31 3.34 -3.90
N ARG A 101 -12.92 3.93 -4.95
CA ARG A 101 -12.26 4.11 -6.24
C ARG A 101 -10.97 4.92 -6.04
N ILE A 102 -9.84 4.39 -6.53
CA ILE A 102 -8.61 5.17 -6.64
C ILE A 102 -8.75 6.01 -7.91
N ASN A 103 -8.67 7.33 -7.78
CA ASN A 103 -8.47 8.19 -8.92
C ASN A 103 -6.97 8.14 -9.27
N THR A 104 -6.61 7.23 -10.18
CA THR A 104 -5.27 7.10 -10.78
C THR A 104 -5.06 8.25 -11.78
N THR A 105 -4.97 9.48 -11.28
CA THR A 105 -4.79 10.68 -12.10
C THR A 105 -3.34 10.87 -12.58
N SER A 106 -2.37 10.16 -11.99
CA SER A 106 -0.96 10.31 -12.37
C SER A 106 -0.54 9.34 -13.50
N PRO A 107 0.17 9.83 -14.54
CA PRO A 107 0.66 8.98 -15.63
C PRO A 107 1.60 7.86 -15.15
N SER A 108 2.44 8.10 -14.15
CA SER A 108 3.37 7.09 -13.60
C SER A 108 2.63 5.93 -12.91
N SER A 109 1.49 6.22 -12.27
CA SER A 109 0.66 5.16 -11.68
C SER A 109 0.00 4.26 -12.73
N ARG A 110 -0.22 4.77 -13.94
CA ARG A 110 -0.73 3.99 -15.08
C ARG A 110 0.36 3.11 -15.68
N LEU A 111 1.60 3.59 -15.75
CA LEU A 111 2.73 2.81 -16.24
C LEU A 111 2.97 1.56 -15.39
N ILE A 112 2.94 1.67 -14.05
CA ILE A 112 3.08 0.51 -13.16
C ILE A 112 1.94 -0.51 -13.35
N LEU A 113 0.73 -0.01 -13.64
CA LEU A 113 -0.43 -0.86 -13.94
C LEU A 113 -0.42 -1.41 -15.37
N GLN A 114 0.48 -0.94 -16.24
CA GLN A 114 0.62 -1.32 -17.64
C GLN A 114 1.90 -2.15 -17.93
N THR A 115 2.84 -2.25 -16.99
CA THR A 115 4.06 -3.07 -17.10
C THR A 115 3.73 -4.55 -17.29
N GLU A 116 3.98 -5.08 -18.50
CA GLU A 116 3.61 -6.44 -18.97
C GLU A 116 4.34 -7.60 -18.29
N ASP A 117 5.33 -7.30 -17.45
CA ASP A 117 6.02 -8.34 -16.70
C ASP A 117 5.10 -8.95 -15.63
N ASP A 118 5.22 -10.26 -15.46
CA ASP A 118 4.49 -11.15 -14.54
C ASP A 118 4.81 -10.88 -13.05
N ILE A 119 5.11 -9.62 -12.71
CA ILE A 119 5.53 -9.16 -11.40
C ILE A 119 4.29 -9.06 -10.52
N HIS A 120 4.21 -9.96 -9.54
CA HIS A 120 3.27 -9.81 -8.43
C HIS A 120 3.50 -8.47 -7.73
N LEU A 121 2.62 -7.50 -8.00
CA LEU A 121 2.70 -6.15 -7.42
C LEU A 121 2.73 -6.19 -5.89
N LEU A 122 2.11 -7.19 -5.27
CA LEU A 122 2.06 -7.37 -3.82
C LEU A 122 2.48 -8.81 -3.48
N PRO A 123 3.79 -9.14 -3.48
CA PRO A 123 4.25 -10.52 -3.48
C PRO A 123 3.90 -11.28 -2.20
N ASN A 124 3.74 -10.60 -1.06
CA ASN A 124 3.44 -11.20 0.26
C ASN A 124 2.00 -10.96 0.75
N LEU A 125 1.08 -10.62 -0.17
CA LEU A 125 -0.30 -10.36 0.19
C LEU A 125 -0.98 -11.64 0.70
N THR A 126 -1.55 -11.59 1.90
CA THR A 126 -2.24 -12.73 2.53
C THR A 126 -3.74 -12.49 2.68
N SER A 127 -4.16 -11.22 2.78
CA SER A 127 -5.56 -10.83 2.88
C SER A 127 -5.89 -9.66 1.96
N ALA A 128 -7.03 -9.74 1.28
CA ALA A 128 -7.56 -8.69 0.44
C ALA A 128 -9.06 -8.54 0.69
N ARG A 129 -9.50 -7.32 0.95
CA ARG A 129 -10.91 -6.93 0.96
C ARG A 129 -11.13 -5.89 -0.14
N ILE A 130 -11.95 -6.20 -1.12
CA ILE A 130 -12.12 -5.40 -2.33
C ILE A 130 -13.62 -5.15 -2.57
N SER A 131 -14.00 -3.89 -2.80
CA SER A 131 -15.36 -3.52 -3.21
C SER A 131 -15.52 -3.55 -4.73
N MET A 132 -16.54 -4.27 -5.21
CA MET A 132 -16.87 -4.41 -6.64
C MET A 132 -17.16 -3.07 -7.33
N SER A 133 -17.72 -2.11 -6.59
CA SER A 133 -18.02 -0.77 -7.11
C SER A 133 -16.77 0.03 -7.53
N GLY A 134 -15.57 -0.43 -7.12
CA GLY A 134 -14.26 0.09 -7.53
C GLY A 134 -13.43 -0.85 -8.41
N TRP A 135 -14.01 -1.93 -8.93
CA TRP A 135 -13.27 -3.09 -9.47
C TRP A 135 -12.92 -2.99 -10.98
N GLY A 136 -12.72 -1.79 -11.54
CA GLY A 136 -12.54 -1.61 -12.99
C GLY A 136 -11.09 -1.67 -13.50
N GLU A 137 -10.15 -0.98 -12.83
CA GLU A 137 -8.77 -0.82 -13.34
C GLU A 137 -7.73 -1.61 -12.55
N ILE A 138 -8.02 -1.93 -11.30
CA ILE A 138 -7.11 -2.60 -10.37
C ILE A 138 -7.14 -4.14 -10.57
N GLN A 139 -8.13 -4.63 -11.32
CA GLN A 139 -8.56 -6.02 -11.40
C GLN A 139 -7.57 -6.93 -12.15
N THR A 140 -6.82 -6.42 -13.13
CA THR A 140 -6.00 -7.29 -14.01
C THR A 140 -4.54 -7.41 -13.58
N ARG A 141 -3.99 -6.48 -12.80
CA ARG A 141 -2.53 -6.42 -12.54
C ARG A 141 -2.12 -6.45 -11.09
N LEU A 142 -3.05 -6.37 -10.13
CA LEU A 142 -2.77 -6.88 -8.79
C LEU A 142 -2.74 -8.40 -8.87
N SER A 143 -1.76 -8.96 -9.58
CA SER A 143 -1.53 -10.40 -9.73
C SER A 143 -1.51 -10.97 -8.33
N VAL A 144 -2.62 -11.61 -7.98
CA VAL A 144 -2.92 -12.04 -6.62
C VAL A 144 -1.72 -12.84 -6.13
N SER A 145 -1.16 -12.42 -5.00
CA SER A 145 -0.03 -13.13 -4.42
C SER A 145 -0.36 -14.62 -4.32
N ARG A 146 0.62 -15.47 -4.64
CA ARG A 146 0.57 -16.90 -4.31
C ARG A 146 0.35 -17.20 -2.82
N HIS A 147 0.51 -16.19 -1.96
CA HIS A 147 0.29 -16.28 -0.52
C HIS A 147 -1.11 -15.79 -0.08
N LEU A 148 -1.98 -15.39 -1.02
CA LEU A 148 -3.32 -14.93 -0.67
C LEU A 148 -4.15 -16.08 -0.09
N ARG A 149 -4.59 -15.91 1.15
CA ARG A 149 -5.42 -16.88 1.87
C ARG A 149 -6.84 -16.38 2.08
N ASN A 150 -7.01 -15.07 2.22
CA ASN A 150 -8.28 -14.46 2.57
C ASN A 150 -8.68 -13.43 1.52
N LEU A 151 -9.69 -13.72 0.70
CA LEU A 151 -10.28 -12.78 -0.25
C LEU A 151 -11.72 -12.47 0.17
N GLN A 152 -12.03 -11.19 0.39
CA GLN A 152 -13.37 -10.71 0.66
C GLN A 152 -13.79 -9.74 -0.43
N LEU A 153 -14.87 -10.08 -1.12
CA LEU A 153 -15.45 -9.26 -2.17
C LEU A 153 -16.74 -8.62 -1.65
N ASP A 154 -16.79 -7.31 -1.60
CA ASP A 154 -17.99 -6.55 -1.29
C ASP A 154 -18.72 -6.23 -2.59
N LEU A 155 -19.81 -6.96 -2.88
CA LEU A 155 -20.55 -6.87 -4.13
C LEU A 155 -21.40 -5.59 -4.23
N GLY A 156 -21.46 -4.75 -3.18
CA GLY A 156 -22.05 -3.42 -3.26
C GLY A 156 -23.52 -3.42 -3.67
N PHE A 157 -24.32 -4.37 -3.17
CA PHE A 157 -25.77 -4.33 -3.36
C PHE A 157 -26.34 -3.10 -2.64
N LYS A 158 -26.55 -2.01 -3.39
CA LYS A 158 -27.41 -0.92 -2.93
C LYS A 158 -28.82 -1.47 -2.84
N SER A 159 -29.24 -1.90 -1.65
CA SER A 159 -30.65 -2.16 -1.40
C SER A 159 -31.40 -0.86 -1.68
N LYS A 160 -32.22 -0.84 -2.74
CA LYS A 160 -33.20 0.22 -2.95
C LYS A 160 -34.17 0.09 -1.79
N ALA A 161 -33.97 0.85 -0.72
CA ALA A 161 -35.02 1.10 0.24
C ALA A 161 -36.21 1.63 -0.56
N SER A 162 -37.27 0.83 -0.60
CA SER A 162 -38.51 1.10 -1.30
C SER A 162 -39.02 2.48 -0.91
N ARG A 163 -39.33 3.29 -1.92
CA ARG A 163 -40.28 4.41 -1.80
C ARG A 163 -41.42 3.99 -0.88
N GLN A 164 -41.64 4.72 0.20
CA GLN A 164 -42.95 4.82 0.80
C GLN A 164 -43.40 6.27 0.68
N ASP A 165 -44.48 6.42 -0.08
CA ASP A 165 -45.29 7.60 -0.24
C ASP A 165 -45.77 8.14 1.11
N SER A 166 -45.83 9.46 1.21
CA SER A 166 -46.67 10.25 2.11
C SER A 166 -46.52 11.67 1.55
N GLY A 167 -47.50 12.33 0.95
CA GLY A 167 -48.95 12.29 1.05
C GLY A 167 -49.37 13.73 0.78
#